data_AF-A0A915VKA2-F1
#
_entry.id   AF-A0A915VKA2-F1
#
_cell.length_a   1.000
_cell.length_b   1.000
_cell.length_c   1.000
_cell.angle_alpha   90.00
_cell.angle_beta   90.00
_cell.angle_gamma   90.00
#
_symmetry.space_group_name_H-M   'P 1'
#
loop_
_entity.id
_entity.type
_entity.pdbx_description
1 polymer ?
#
loop_
_entity_poly.entity_id
_entity_poly.type
_entity_poly.pdbx_seq_one_letter_code
_entity_poly.pdbx_strand_id
1 'polypeptide(L)'
;MKLSSPFSVISIIEKIDSSFIALYNRQIRHYKLREHTFLVLSEFFKYFGHLDLSLFDDKEGNWFKYLLALHDIGKPMAMNEKGFATKKKYIVTKKLITKLSVSLGIKKQLPIILALVEHDSLGKYFQGKSNLDKTIQTLANQAEQAGLGISDYFRYKFLYYQCDLASYTEDAGGQPFLEHLFIYEDGRNKKTTKSNSQFCFCTEYTQKLNVLVKRII
;
A
#
# COMPACT_ATOMS: atom_id res chain seq x y z
N MET A 1 21.04 3.95 -1.35
CA MET A 1 20.96 3.58 0.08
C MET A 1 20.08 2.35 0.18
N LYS A 2 20.49 1.31 0.92
CA LYS A 2 19.67 0.10 1.12
C LYS A 2 18.78 0.28 2.35
N LEU A 3 17.47 0.32 2.14
CA LEU A 3 16.49 0.34 3.23
C LEU A 3 16.14 -1.12 3.58
N SER A 4 16.52 -1.54 4.78
CA SER A 4 16.47 -2.94 5.23
C SER A 4 15.46 -3.20 6.36
N SER A 5 14.81 -2.16 6.90
CA SER A 5 13.83 -2.33 7.97
C SER A 5 12.73 -1.26 7.93
N PRO A 6 11.54 -1.53 8.51
CA PRO A 6 10.46 -0.53 8.62
C PRO A 6 10.93 0.78 9.25
N PHE A 7 11.69 0.69 10.34
CA PHE A 7 12.25 1.85 11.04
C PHE A 7 13.14 2.70 10.14
N SER A 8 14.03 2.07 9.35
CA SER A 8 14.93 2.80 8.46
C SER A 8 14.19 3.64 7.42
N VAL A 9 13.04 3.14 6.92
CA VAL A 9 12.21 3.83 5.91
C VAL A 9 11.50 5.04 6.53
N ILE A 10 10.90 4.87 7.71
CA ILE A 10 10.23 5.98 8.41
C ILE A 10 11.25 7.05 8.81
N SER A 11 12.37 6.64 9.40
CA SER A 11 13.40 7.57 9.88
C SER A 11 14.06 8.38 8.77
N ILE A 12 14.23 7.85 7.56
CA ILE A 12 14.79 8.66 6.46
C ILE A 12 13.80 9.76 6.03
N ILE A 13 12.49 9.48 6.04
CA ILE A 13 11.46 10.49 5.75
C ILE A 13 11.46 11.57 6.85
N GLU A 14 11.48 11.17 8.12
CA GLU A 14 11.55 12.09 9.27
C GLU A 14 12.83 12.96 9.24
N LYS A 15 13.96 12.41 8.76
CA LYS A 15 15.23 13.15 8.60
C LYS A 15 15.19 14.15 7.44
N ILE A 16 14.55 13.80 6.33
CA ILE A 16 14.42 14.68 5.16
C ILE A 16 13.51 15.86 5.48
N ASP A 17 12.41 15.61 6.20
CA ASP A 17 11.47 16.65 6.62
C ASP A 17 10.88 16.31 8.00
N SER A 18 11.40 16.99 9.03
CA SER A 18 11.00 16.76 10.43
C SER A 18 9.52 17.07 10.71
N SER A 19 8.83 17.81 9.83
CA SER A 19 7.39 18.02 9.97
C SER A 19 6.58 16.72 9.85
N PHE A 20 7.15 15.68 9.23
CA PHE A 20 6.52 14.35 9.14
C PHE A 20 6.45 13.63 10.48
N ILE A 21 7.32 13.96 11.45
CA ILE A 21 7.24 13.42 12.82
C ILE A 21 5.88 13.77 13.43
N ALA A 22 5.45 15.02 13.28
CA ALA A 22 4.16 15.47 13.79
C ALA A 22 2.99 14.80 13.06
N LEU A 23 3.10 14.52 11.75
CA LEU A 23 2.07 13.81 10.99
C LEU A 23 1.96 12.34 11.41
N TYR A 24 3.08 11.63 11.53
CA TYR A 24 3.13 10.23 11.94
C TYR A 24 2.59 10.02 13.36
N ASN A 25 2.83 10.96 14.28
CA ASN A 25 2.37 10.86 15.66
C ASN A 25 0.89 11.21 15.86
N ARG A 26 0.13 11.52 14.80
CA ARG A 26 -1.31 11.80 14.91
C ARG A 26 -2.12 10.52 15.07
N GLN A 27 -3.12 10.61 15.95
CA GLN A 27 -4.15 9.59 16.11
C GLN A 27 -5.10 9.60 14.92
N ILE A 28 -5.30 8.44 14.30
CA ILE A 28 -6.25 8.17 13.22
C ILE A 28 -7.24 7.13 13.73
N ARG A 29 -8.41 7.59 14.18
CA ARG A 29 -9.43 6.72 14.79
C ARG A 29 -8.82 5.89 15.94
N HIS A 30 -8.59 4.59 15.75
CA HIS A 30 -8.13 3.65 16.76
C HIS A 30 -6.60 3.38 16.76
N TYR A 31 -5.82 3.98 15.85
CA TYR A 31 -4.36 3.79 15.80
C TYR A 31 -3.58 5.11 15.65
N LYS A 32 -2.29 5.15 16.02
CA LYS A 32 -1.39 6.21 15.56
C LYS A 32 -0.90 5.90 14.16
N LEU A 33 -0.83 6.91 13.30
CA LEU A 33 -0.41 6.70 11.90
C LEU A 33 0.97 6.03 11.81
N ARG A 34 1.91 6.37 12.70
CA ARG A 34 3.24 5.77 12.77
C ARG A 34 3.20 4.26 13.00
N GLU A 35 2.33 3.81 13.91
CA GLU A 35 2.17 2.40 14.27
C GLU A 35 1.63 1.65 13.07
N HIS A 36 0.50 2.09 12.49
CA HIS A 36 -0.05 1.51 11.26
C HIS A 36 0.99 1.42 10.13
N THR A 37 1.68 2.52 9.85
CA THR A 37 2.73 2.57 8.82
C THR A 37 3.85 1.55 9.09
N PHE A 38 4.26 1.40 10.35
CA PHE A 38 5.26 0.42 10.74
C PHE A 38 4.77 -1.01 10.52
N LEU A 39 3.51 -1.33 10.84
CA LEU A 39 2.92 -2.65 10.63
C LEU A 39 2.85 -2.99 9.13
N VAL A 40 2.38 -2.06 8.28
CA VAL A 40 2.34 -2.22 6.82
C VAL A 40 3.73 -2.52 6.26
N LEU A 41 4.75 -1.76 6.67
CA LEU A 41 6.13 -2.01 6.27
C LEU A 41 6.66 -3.35 6.81
N SER A 42 6.29 -3.73 8.03
CA SER A 42 6.72 -4.99 8.64
C SER A 42 6.19 -6.20 7.86
N GLU A 43 4.92 -6.18 7.48
CA GLU A 43 4.35 -7.22 6.61
C GLU A 43 5.07 -7.27 5.26
N PHE A 44 5.38 -6.12 4.66
CA PHE A 44 6.19 -6.07 3.44
C PHE A 44 7.57 -6.71 3.64
N PHE A 45 8.34 -6.30 4.64
CA PHE A 45 9.68 -6.84 4.85
C PHE A 45 9.67 -8.34 5.21
N LYS A 46 8.68 -8.79 5.99
CA LYS A 46 8.54 -10.19 6.41
C LYS A 46 8.24 -11.10 5.22
N TYR A 47 7.25 -10.74 4.38
CA TYR A 47 6.74 -11.65 3.36
C TYR A 47 7.22 -11.32 1.94
N PHE A 48 7.51 -10.07 1.64
CA PHE A 48 7.71 -9.59 0.26
C PHE A 48 9.02 -8.81 0.04
N GLY A 49 9.84 -8.64 1.08
CA GLY A 49 11.09 -7.88 1.02
C GLY A 49 12.15 -8.47 0.08
N HIS A 50 11.94 -9.72 -0.36
CA HIS A 50 12.80 -10.43 -1.31
C HIS A 50 12.40 -10.23 -2.78
N LEU A 51 11.22 -9.63 -3.05
CA LEU A 51 10.73 -9.44 -4.41
C LEU A 51 11.56 -8.38 -5.15
N ASP A 52 11.82 -8.63 -6.43
CA ASP A 52 12.39 -7.61 -7.32
C ASP A 52 11.32 -6.58 -7.70
N LEU A 53 11.49 -5.37 -7.16
CA LEU A 53 10.68 -4.19 -7.41
C LEU A 53 11.50 -3.10 -8.10
N SER A 54 12.60 -3.47 -8.76
CA SER A 54 13.43 -2.51 -9.46
C SER A 54 12.64 -1.81 -10.57
N LEU A 55 12.75 -0.49 -10.60
CA LEU A 55 12.16 0.36 -11.64
C LEU A 55 13.09 1.51 -11.96
N PHE A 56 13.32 1.73 -13.25
CA PHE A 56 14.29 2.72 -13.75
C PHE A 56 15.67 2.47 -13.12
N ASP A 57 16.23 3.47 -12.43
CA ASP A 57 17.54 3.38 -11.79
C ASP A 57 17.47 2.93 -10.32
N ASP A 58 16.28 2.71 -9.76
CA ASP A 58 16.10 2.26 -8.37
C ASP A 58 16.17 0.74 -8.27
N LYS A 59 17.41 0.22 -8.21
CA LYS A 59 17.70 -1.22 -8.14
C LYS A 59 17.22 -1.89 -6.84
N GLU A 60 17.00 -1.12 -5.77
CA GLU A 60 16.65 -1.64 -4.44
C GLU A 60 15.13 -1.61 -4.18
N GLY A 61 14.33 -1.15 -5.15
CA GLY A 61 12.88 -1.02 -4.99
C GLY A 61 12.47 -0.09 -3.85
N ASN A 62 13.30 0.91 -3.53
CA ASN A 62 13.04 1.84 -2.44
C ASN A 62 11.79 2.69 -2.68
N TRP A 63 11.46 2.99 -3.94
CA TRP A 63 10.23 3.71 -4.30
C TRP A 63 8.98 3.05 -3.71
N PHE A 64 8.93 1.71 -3.67
CA PHE A 64 7.80 0.99 -3.14
C PHE A 64 7.76 1.07 -1.61
N LYS A 65 8.91 1.00 -0.95
CA LYS A 65 9.02 1.19 0.51
C LYS A 65 8.56 2.60 0.91
N TYR A 66 8.91 3.62 0.12
CA TYR A 66 8.43 4.98 0.34
C TYR A 66 6.93 5.14 0.06
N LEU A 67 6.40 4.48 -0.97
CA LEU A 67 4.96 4.38 -1.20
C LEU A 67 4.25 3.86 0.05
N LEU A 68 4.70 2.72 0.60
CA LEU A 68 4.14 2.14 1.82
C LEU A 68 4.26 3.09 3.01
N ALA A 69 5.39 3.77 3.17
CA ALA A 69 5.59 4.71 4.28
C ALA A 69 4.73 5.98 4.18
N LEU A 70 4.30 6.37 2.98
CA LEU A 70 3.60 7.63 2.71
C LEU A 70 2.12 7.44 2.34
N HIS A 71 1.64 6.21 2.14
CA HIS A 71 0.31 5.94 1.56
C HIS A 71 -0.85 6.67 2.27
N ASP A 72 -0.75 6.81 3.59
CA ASP A 72 -1.77 7.41 4.44
C ASP A 72 -1.37 8.75 5.08
N ILE A 73 -0.24 9.34 4.67
CA ILE A 73 0.33 10.52 5.33
C ILE A 73 -0.57 11.77 5.29
N GLY A 74 -1.51 11.83 4.35
CA GLY A 74 -2.52 12.89 4.27
C GLY A 74 -3.74 12.68 5.17
N LYS A 75 -3.95 11.48 5.76
CA LYS A 75 -5.11 11.19 6.64
C LYS A 75 -5.22 12.17 7.83
N PRO A 76 -4.15 12.49 8.59
CA PRO A 76 -4.25 13.38 9.73
C PRO A 76 -4.80 14.77 9.38
N MET A 77 -4.39 15.31 8.23
CA MET A 77 -4.82 16.64 7.79
C MET A 77 -6.28 16.64 7.28
N ALA A 78 -6.72 15.54 6.67
CA ALA A 78 -8.09 15.40 6.17
C ALA A 78 -9.14 15.18 7.29
N MET A 79 -8.72 14.84 8.51
CA MET A 79 -9.61 14.65 9.66
C MET A 79 -10.01 15.96 10.36
N ASN A 80 -9.24 17.04 10.19
CA ASN A 80 -9.45 18.31 10.89
C ASN A 80 -10.52 19.20 10.24
N GLU A 81 -11.00 18.86 9.05
CA GLU A 81 -12.10 19.56 8.38
C GLU A 81 -13.39 18.76 8.54
N LYS A 82 -14.47 19.41 8.99
CA LYS A 82 -15.80 18.78 9.10
C LYS A 82 -16.17 18.12 7.76
N GLY A 83 -16.32 16.81 7.77
CA GLY A 83 -16.60 16.01 6.58
C GLY A 83 -15.36 15.29 6.07
N PHE A 84 -15.21 14.03 6.45
CA PHE A 84 -14.20 13.09 5.95
C PHE A 84 -14.41 12.83 4.44
N ALA A 85 -14.11 13.81 3.60
CA ALA A 85 -14.22 13.66 2.16
C ALA A 85 -13.03 12.81 1.70
N THR A 86 -13.30 11.56 1.35
CA THR A 86 -12.32 10.59 0.83
C THR A 86 -11.49 11.14 -0.34
N LYS A 87 -11.99 12.16 -1.06
CA LYS A 87 -11.23 12.86 -2.11
C LYS A 87 -10.12 13.77 -1.55
N LYS A 88 -10.35 14.45 -0.42
CA LYS A 88 -9.37 15.38 0.18
C LYS A 88 -8.13 14.66 0.69
N LYS A 89 -8.27 13.46 1.29
CA LYS A 89 -7.11 12.69 1.77
C LYS A 89 -6.10 12.38 0.66
N TYR A 90 -6.58 11.97 -0.52
CA TYR A 90 -5.68 11.61 -1.63
C TYR A 90 -4.97 12.85 -2.17
N ILE A 91 -5.67 13.98 -2.27
CA ILE A 91 -5.07 15.25 -2.71
C ILE A 91 -3.92 15.66 -1.78
N VAL A 92 -4.13 15.58 -0.47
CA VAL A 92 -3.10 15.93 0.52
C VAL A 92 -1.95 14.92 0.50
N THR A 93 -2.22 13.62 0.50
CA THR A 93 -1.20 12.57 0.38
C THR A 93 -0.34 12.79 -0.87
N LYS A 94 -0.97 12.99 -2.03
CA LYS A 94 -0.27 13.25 -3.31
C LYS A 94 0.62 14.49 -3.22
N LYS A 95 0.12 15.60 -2.64
CA LYS A 95 0.91 16.82 -2.45
C LYS A 95 2.14 16.59 -1.59
N LEU A 96 2.01 15.85 -0.49
CA LEU A 96 3.12 15.54 0.42
C LEU A 96 4.16 14.61 -0.23
N ILE A 97 3.73 13.60 -0.98
CA ILE A 97 4.62 12.71 -1.75
C ILE A 97 5.38 13.52 -2.81
N THR A 98 4.69 14.37 -3.58
CA THR A 98 5.33 15.22 -4.59
C THR A 98 6.39 16.12 -3.98
N LYS A 99 6.12 16.73 -2.82
CA LYS A 99 7.10 17.55 -2.09
C LYS A 99 8.39 16.78 -1.76
N LEU A 100 8.28 15.53 -1.33
CA LEU A 100 9.44 14.71 -0.95
C LEU A 100 10.13 14.02 -2.13
N SER A 101 9.49 13.98 -3.30
CA SER A 101 9.91 13.12 -4.42
C SER A 101 11.35 13.33 -4.89
N VAL A 102 11.82 14.58 -4.89
CA VAL A 102 13.20 14.93 -5.28
C VAL A 102 14.18 14.44 -4.22
N SER A 103 13.94 14.79 -2.95
CA SER A 103 14.82 14.42 -1.83
C SER A 103 14.89 12.91 -1.59
N LEU A 104 13.81 12.18 -1.90
CA LEU A 104 13.76 10.72 -1.83
C LEU A 104 14.34 10.03 -3.07
N GLY A 105 14.66 10.79 -4.14
CA GLY A 105 15.17 10.22 -5.39
C GLY A 105 14.13 9.44 -6.19
N ILE A 106 12.83 9.69 -5.98
CA ILE A 106 11.71 8.95 -6.60
C ILE A 106 10.97 9.75 -7.68
N LYS A 107 11.58 10.82 -8.19
CA LYS A 107 10.94 11.70 -9.19
C LYS A 107 10.47 10.93 -10.44
N LYS A 108 11.22 9.92 -10.88
CA LYS A 108 10.86 9.09 -12.05
C LYS A 108 9.67 8.15 -11.77
N GLN A 109 9.58 7.64 -10.55
CA GLN A 109 8.51 6.74 -10.09
C GLN A 109 7.27 7.50 -9.60
N LEU A 110 7.35 8.84 -9.49
CA LEU A 110 6.28 9.66 -8.92
C LEU A 110 4.92 9.41 -9.59
N PRO A 111 4.76 9.37 -10.94
CA PRO A 111 3.45 9.09 -11.55
C PRO A 111 2.85 7.76 -11.08
N ILE A 112 3.67 6.72 -10.96
CA ILE A 112 3.28 5.39 -10.50
C ILE A 112 2.81 5.45 -9.05
N ILE A 113 3.60 6.08 -8.16
CA ILE A 113 3.27 6.22 -6.74
C ILE A 113 1.96 6.99 -6.56
N LEU A 114 1.78 8.10 -7.29
CA LEU A 114 0.56 8.91 -7.22
C LEU A 114 -0.68 8.15 -7.68
N ALA A 115 -0.57 7.32 -8.73
CA ALA A 115 -1.65 6.45 -9.19
C ALA A 115 -1.98 5.36 -8.15
N LEU A 116 -0.96 4.75 -7.54
CA LEU A 116 -1.13 3.68 -6.54
C LEU A 116 -1.82 4.14 -5.25
N VAL A 117 -1.51 5.34 -4.75
CA VAL A 117 -2.19 5.89 -3.56
C VAL A 117 -3.60 6.38 -3.84
N GLU A 118 -3.97 6.56 -5.10
CA GLU A 118 -5.29 7.00 -5.49
C GLU A 118 -6.28 5.86 -5.51
N HIS A 119 -7.48 6.13 -5.00
CA HIS A 119 -8.65 5.24 -4.99
C HIS A 119 -8.39 3.81 -4.44
N ASP A 120 -9.21 3.44 -3.44
CA ASP A 120 -9.27 2.05 -3.00
C ASP A 120 -10.19 1.24 -3.94
N SER A 121 -9.72 0.95 -5.16
CA SER A 121 -10.46 0.17 -6.16
C SER A 121 -10.57 -1.30 -5.76
N LEU A 122 -9.45 -1.89 -5.31
CA LEU A 122 -9.39 -3.29 -4.89
C LEU A 122 -10.23 -3.54 -3.64
N GLY A 123 -10.08 -2.75 -2.57
CA GLY A 123 -10.87 -2.92 -1.36
C GLY A 123 -12.36 -2.79 -1.61
N LYS A 124 -12.78 -1.82 -2.45
CA LYS A 124 -14.19 -1.72 -2.86
C LYS A 124 -14.68 -2.94 -3.64
N TYR A 125 -13.87 -3.47 -4.56
CA TYR A 125 -14.24 -4.67 -5.31
C TYR A 125 -14.40 -5.89 -4.40
N PHE A 126 -13.41 -6.16 -3.54
CA PHE A 126 -13.45 -7.31 -2.64
C PHE A 126 -14.59 -7.23 -1.60
N GLN A 127 -14.94 -6.02 -1.16
CA GLN A 127 -16.10 -5.75 -0.29
C GLN A 127 -17.45 -5.71 -1.02
N GLY A 128 -17.50 -5.97 -2.34
CA GLY A 128 -18.75 -5.92 -3.12
C GLY A 128 -19.31 -4.51 -3.36
N LYS A 129 -18.54 -3.46 -3.05
CA LYS A 129 -18.92 -2.04 -3.23
C LYS A 129 -18.59 -1.52 -4.64
N SER A 130 -17.94 -2.33 -5.47
CA SER A 130 -17.71 -2.07 -6.89
C SER A 130 -17.81 -3.37 -7.68
N ASN A 131 -18.31 -3.28 -8.92
CA ASN A 131 -18.37 -4.43 -9.81
C ASN A 131 -17.04 -4.60 -10.59
N LEU A 132 -16.92 -5.74 -11.27
CA LEU A 132 -15.71 -6.12 -12.00
C LEU A 132 -15.34 -5.10 -13.09
N ASP A 133 -16.29 -4.73 -13.97
CA ASP A 133 -15.99 -3.85 -15.11
C ASP A 133 -15.54 -2.45 -14.66
N LYS A 134 -16.21 -1.87 -13.65
CA LYS A 134 -15.80 -0.58 -13.08
C LYS A 134 -14.42 -0.65 -12.41
N THR A 135 -14.12 -1.78 -11.77
CA THR A 135 -12.81 -2.00 -11.14
C THR A 135 -11.71 -2.08 -12.20
N ILE A 136 -11.92 -2.88 -13.25
CA ILE A 136 -10.99 -3.01 -14.38
C ILE A 136 -10.78 -1.66 -15.07
N GLN A 137 -11.85 -0.92 -15.37
CA GLN A 137 -11.74 0.41 -15.97
C GLN A 137 -10.94 1.38 -15.09
N THR A 138 -11.17 1.34 -13.77
CA THR A 138 -10.40 2.16 -12.83
C THR A 138 -8.93 1.79 -12.84
N LEU A 139 -8.60 0.50 -12.81
CA LEU A 139 -7.21 0.01 -12.85
C LEU A 139 -6.53 0.35 -14.17
N ALA A 140 -7.23 0.24 -15.31
CA ALA A 140 -6.72 0.58 -16.62
C ALA A 140 -6.35 2.07 -16.71
N ASN A 141 -7.26 2.96 -16.29
CA ASN A 141 -7.02 4.40 -16.30
C ASN A 141 -5.85 4.78 -15.38
N GLN A 142 -5.71 4.12 -14.22
CA GLN A 142 -4.60 4.38 -13.31
C GLN A 142 -3.27 3.83 -13.85
N ALA A 143 -3.28 2.69 -14.53
CA ALA A 143 -2.11 2.14 -15.20
C ALA A 143 -1.62 3.08 -16.31
N GLU A 144 -2.53 3.63 -17.11
CA GLU A 144 -2.23 4.63 -18.13
C GLU A 144 -1.59 5.89 -17.53
N GLN A 145 -2.17 6.44 -16.45
CA GLN A 145 -1.61 7.58 -15.73
C GLN A 145 -0.21 7.29 -15.14
N ALA A 146 0.03 6.05 -14.75
CA ALA A 146 1.32 5.58 -14.26
C ALA A 146 2.36 5.33 -15.38
N GLY A 147 1.92 5.31 -16.65
CA GLY A 147 2.76 4.91 -17.78
C GLY A 147 3.13 3.42 -17.76
N LEU A 148 2.26 2.57 -17.21
CA LEU A 148 2.47 1.12 -17.06
C LEU A 148 1.40 0.32 -17.81
N GLY A 149 1.74 -0.91 -18.20
CA GLY A 149 0.74 -1.90 -18.58
C GLY A 149 -0.16 -2.25 -17.40
N ILE A 150 -1.44 -2.58 -17.66
CA ILE A 150 -2.41 -2.89 -16.60
C ILE A 150 -1.96 -4.05 -15.70
N SER A 151 -1.29 -5.05 -16.27
CA SER A 151 -0.76 -6.20 -15.53
C SER A 151 0.34 -5.79 -14.54
N ASP A 152 1.32 -5.00 -14.98
CA ASP A 152 2.39 -4.50 -14.12
C ASP A 152 1.85 -3.56 -13.03
N TYR A 153 0.94 -2.67 -13.41
CA TYR A 153 0.28 -1.79 -12.45
C TYR A 153 -0.50 -2.60 -11.41
N PHE A 154 -1.26 -3.61 -11.84
CA PHE A 154 -2.00 -4.49 -10.94
C PHE A 154 -1.08 -5.24 -9.98
N ARG A 155 0.08 -5.73 -10.45
CA ARG A 155 1.09 -6.37 -9.59
C ARG A 155 1.49 -5.47 -8.42
N TYR A 156 1.83 -4.21 -8.67
CA TYR A 156 2.20 -3.27 -7.62
C TYR A 156 1.01 -2.86 -6.75
N LYS A 157 -0.16 -2.60 -7.35
CA LYS A 157 -1.37 -2.23 -6.63
C LYS A 157 -1.83 -3.33 -5.68
N PHE A 158 -1.78 -4.57 -6.13
CA PHE A 158 -2.17 -5.73 -5.34
C PHE A 158 -1.14 -6.00 -4.23
N LEU A 159 0.17 -5.90 -4.51
CA LEU A 159 1.18 -6.00 -3.45
C LEU A 159 0.98 -4.96 -2.35
N TYR A 160 0.75 -3.70 -2.74
CA TYR A 160 0.47 -2.62 -1.78
C TYR A 160 -0.79 -2.93 -0.96
N TYR A 161 -1.87 -3.30 -1.64
CA TYR A 161 -3.14 -3.64 -1.01
C TYR A 161 -3.00 -4.76 0.01
N GLN A 162 -2.24 -5.82 -0.31
CA GLN A 162 -2.02 -6.94 0.60
C GLN A 162 -1.27 -6.53 1.88
N CYS A 163 -0.26 -5.66 1.76
CA CYS A 163 0.48 -5.16 2.92
C CYS A 163 -0.41 -4.29 3.83
N ASP A 164 -1.21 -3.40 3.24
CA ASP A 164 -2.15 -2.58 4.01
C ASP A 164 -3.22 -3.44 4.70
N LEU A 165 -3.80 -4.40 3.99
CA LEU A 165 -4.80 -5.32 4.53
C LEU A 165 -4.26 -6.16 5.68
N ALA A 166 -3.08 -6.75 5.51
CA ALA A 166 -2.47 -7.65 6.49
C ALA A 166 -2.05 -6.94 7.78
N SER A 167 -1.84 -5.62 7.75
CA SER A 167 -1.54 -4.85 8.96
C SER A 167 -2.69 -4.78 9.99
N TYR A 168 -3.92 -5.10 9.59
CA TYR A 168 -5.11 -5.18 10.47
C TYR A 168 -5.35 -6.60 10.98
N THR A 169 -4.27 -7.29 11.36
CA THR A 169 -4.32 -8.63 11.94
C THR A 169 -3.49 -8.68 13.22
N GLU A 170 -3.90 -9.53 14.16
CA GLU A 170 -3.21 -9.70 15.44
C GLU A 170 -1.77 -10.19 15.26
N ASP A 171 -1.52 -11.12 14.32
CA ASP A 171 -0.18 -11.66 14.08
C ASP A 171 0.79 -10.61 13.51
N ALA A 172 0.27 -9.57 12.85
CA ALA A 172 1.07 -8.43 12.42
C ALA A 172 1.37 -7.47 13.58
N GLY A 173 0.69 -7.59 14.73
CA GLY A 173 0.69 -6.63 15.83
C GLY A 173 -0.38 -5.53 15.70
N GLY A 174 -1.32 -5.70 14.77
CA GLY A 174 -2.44 -4.79 14.54
C GLY A 174 -3.67 -5.12 15.39
N GLN A 175 -4.74 -4.36 15.17
CA GLN A 175 -6.03 -4.66 15.79
C GLN A 175 -6.63 -5.92 15.15
N PRO A 176 -7.06 -6.92 15.94
CA PRO A 176 -7.68 -8.13 15.40
C PRO A 176 -8.96 -7.81 14.65
N PHE A 177 -9.00 -8.10 13.35
CA PHE A 177 -10.14 -7.77 12.50
C PHE A 177 -10.20 -8.58 11.21
N LEU A 178 -9.08 -8.72 10.49
CA LEU A 178 -9.06 -9.27 9.13
C LEU A 178 -8.44 -10.67 9.02
N GLU A 179 -8.24 -11.37 10.13
CA GLU A 179 -7.62 -12.70 10.17
C GLU A 179 -8.35 -13.69 9.27
N HIS A 180 -9.68 -13.64 9.28
CA HIS A 180 -10.56 -14.51 8.51
C HIS A 180 -10.35 -14.43 6.98
N LEU A 181 -9.65 -13.39 6.50
CA LEU A 181 -9.31 -13.27 5.08
C LEU A 181 -8.10 -14.13 4.70
N PHE A 182 -7.22 -14.47 5.64
CA PHE A 182 -5.94 -15.13 5.37
C PHE A 182 -5.97 -16.61 5.74
N ILE A 183 -5.19 -17.39 5.01
CA ILE A 183 -4.83 -18.76 5.40
C ILE A 183 -3.51 -18.69 6.15
N TYR A 184 -3.42 -19.38 7.29
CA TYR A 184 -2.21 -19.42 8.11
C TYR A 184 -1.51 -20.77 8.02
N GLU A 185 -0.18 -20.74 8.01
CA GLU A 185 0.71 -21.86 8.32
C GLU A 185 1.02 -21.83 9.82
N ASP A 186 0.94 -23.00 10.45
CA ASP A 186 1.25 -23.21 11.87
C ASP A 186 0.46 -22.31 12.85
N GLY A 187 -0.71 -21.83 12.41
CA GLY A 187 -1.62 -20.98 13.18
C GLY A 187 -1.10 -19.57 13.49
N ARG A 188 0.04 -19.15 12.93
CA ARG A 188 0.65 -17.83 13.24
C ARG A 188 1.19 -17.08 12.03
N ASN A 189 1.70 -17.77 11.01
CA ASN A 189 2.27 -17.11 9.83
C ASN A 189 1.29 -17.15 8.68
N LYS A 190 1.10 -16.02 7.98
CA LYS A 190 0.25 -15.99 6.80
C LYS A 190 0.91 -16.82 5.69
N LYS A 191 0.15 -17.76 5.14
CA LYS A 191 0.59 -18.58 4.02
C LYS A 191 0.77 -17.72 2.78
N THR A 192 1.85 -17.95 2.03
CA THR A 192 2.07 -17.34 0.71
C THR A 192 1.94 -18.37 -0.41
N THR A 193 1.72 -17.89 -1.63
CA THR A 193 1.81 -18.71 -2.84
C THR A 193 3.24 -19.22 -3.03
N LYS A 194 3.44 -20.24 -3.88
CA LYS A 194 4.78 -20.79 -4.18
C LYS A 194 5.77 -19.74 -4.70
N SER A 195 5.28 -18.71 -5.39
CA SER A 195 6.07 -17.58 -5.87
C SER A 195 6.43 -16.57 -4.79
N ASN A 196 5.89 -16.71 -3.57
CA ASN A 196 6.00 -15.77 -2.45
C ASN A 196 5.64 -14.31 -2.80
N SER A 197 4.81 -14.12 -3.83
CA SER A 197 4.39 -12.81 -4.31
C SER A 197 2.98 -12.42 -3.86
N GLN A 198 2.28 -13.33 -3.17
CA GLN A 198 0.89 -13.17 -2.79
C GLN A 198 0.58 -14.01 -1.55
N PHE A 199 -0.29 -13.49 -0.67
CA PHE A 199 -0.89 -14.28 0.41
C PHE A 199 -1.95 -15.25 -0.12
N CYS A 200 -2.06 -16.41 0.52
CA CYS A 200 -3.19 -17.29 0.35
C CYS A 200 -4.38 -16.73 1.14
N PHE A 201 -5.48 -16.47 0.45
CA PHE A 201 -6.71 -15.94 1.04
C PHE A 201 -7.76 -17.04 1.22
N CYS A 202 -8.81 -16.74 1.97
CA CYS A 202 -9.98 -17.61 2.09
C CYS A 202 -10.71 -17.78 0.73
N THR A 203 -11.50 -18.84 0.61
CA THR A 203 -12.11 -19.28 -0.67
C THR A 203 -12.88 -18.17 -1.38
N GLU A 204 -13.75 -17.43 -0.68
CA GLU A 204 -14.53 -16.35 -1.29
C GLU A 204 -13.62 -15.27 -1.90
N TYR A 205 -12.59 -14.89 -1.15
CA TYR A 205 -11.65 -13.86 -1.55
C TYR A 205 -10.81 -14.32 -2.75
N THR A 206 -10.33 -15.56 -2.72
CA THR A 206 -9.61 -16.20 -3.84
C THR A 206 -10.46 -16.27 -5.10
N GLN A 207 -11.75 -16.59 -4.99
CA GLN A 207 -12.64 -16.60 -6.16
C GLN A 207 -12.76 -15.22 -6.81
N LYS A 208 -12.98 -14.15 -6.02
CA LYS A 208 -13.01 -12.77 -6.53
C LYS A 208 -11.68 -12.38 -7.19
N LEU A 209 -10.56 -12.74 -6.56
CA LEU A 209 -9.23 -12.47 -7.10
C LEU A 209 -9.00 -13.19 -8.44
N ASN A 210 -9.36 -14.46 -8.55
CA ASN A 210 -9.19 -15.24 -9.78
C ASN A 210 -9.98 -14.65 -10.95
N VAL A 211 -11.21 -14.19 -10.70
CA VAL A 211 -12.03 -13.49 -11.71
C VAL A 211 -11.38 -12.19 -12.15
N LEU A 212 -10.85 -11.41 -11.21
CA LEU A 212 -10.14 -10.17 -11.50
C LEU A 212 -8.87 -10.41 -12.32
N VAL A 213 -8.03 -11.38 -11.91
CA VAL A 213 -6.77 -11.74 -12.58
C VAL A 213 -7.03 -12.20 -14.02
N LYS A 214 -8.04 -13.05 -14.25
CA LYS A 214 -8.40 -13.53 -15.60
C LYS A 214 -8.81 -12.42 -16.57
N ARG A 215 -9.17 -11.24 -16.08
CA ARG A 215 -9.52 -10.07 -16.91
C ARG A 215 -8.35 -9.11 -17.14
N ILE A 216 -7.26 -9.28 -16.39
CA ILE A 216 -6.07 -8.41 -16.43
C ILE A 216 -4.91 -9.08 -17.18
N ILE A 217 -4.74 -10.39 -16.98
CA ILE A 217 -3.72 -11.25 -17.59
C ILE A 217 -4.37 -12.10 -18.68
#